data_AF-U9T3A8-F1
#
_entry.id   AF-U9T3A8-F1
#
_cell.length_a   1.000
_cell.length_b   1.000
_cell.length_c   1.000
_cell.angle_alpha   90.00
_cell.angle_beta   90.00
_cell.angle_gamma   90.00
#
_symmetry.space_group_name_H-M   'P 1'
#
loop_
_entity.id
_entity.type
_entity.pdbx_description
1 polymer ?
#
loop_
_entity_poly.entity_id
_entity_poly.type
_entity_poly.pdbx_seq_one_letter_code
_entity_poly.pdbx_strand_id
1 'polypeptide(L)'
;MDVTDEMQHELVREFGYSDEAVQLLRRAPQLYPDDPEFRTTQVYVRNNIANIGNLTEGIQAPDCPLVPLEPSMFTAIIGNTNTTSPALVSLRSLCKSGRPLVLLGGSYTCPLYRYISHVLNDIYIRYKSQVDFYMIQIREAHASDVWPIGNIVDVKEHRTLSDRLAAAREMVKETQL
;
A
#
# COMPACT_ATOMS: atom_id res chain seq x y z
N MET A 1 -15.21 -4.80 8.09
CA MET A 1 -15.48 -3.86 6.98
C MET A 1 -16.98 -3.80 6.76
N ASP A 2 -17.59 -4.97 6.55
CA ASP A 2 -19.04 -5.11 6.38
C ASP A 2 -19.78 -4.50 7.57
N VAL A 3 -19.33 -4.73 8.80
CA VAL A 3 -19.89 -4.08 9.99
C VAL A 3 -19.83 -2.54 9.93
N THR A 4 -18.76 -1.93 9.41
CA THR A 4 -18.65 -0.45 9.35
C THR A 4 -19.47 0.13 8.20
N ASP A 5 -19.56 -0.58 7.08
CA ASP A 5 -20.39 -0.21 5.95
C ASP A 5 -21.88 -0.37 6.31
N GLU A 6 -22.25 -1.50 6.90
CA GLU A 6 -23.59 -1.84 7.37
C GLU A 6 -24.03 -0.87 8.47
N MET A 7 -23.17 -0.56 9.46
CA MET A 7 -23.44 0.48 10.46
C MET A 7 -23.69 1.86 9.84
N GLN A 8 -22.98 2.24 8.76
CA GLN A 8 -23.22 3.51 8.09
C GLN A 8 -24.58 3.52 7.37
N HIS A 9 -24.95 2.41 6.73
CA HIS A 9 -26.25 2.27 6.09
C HIS A 9 -27.39 2.22 7.13
N GLU A 10 -27.22 1.49 8.23
CA GLU A 10 -28.15 1.47 9.36
C GLU A 10 -28.33 2.86 9.97
N LEU A 11 -27.23 3.59 10.21
CA LEU A 11 -27.27 4.94 10.74
C LEU A 11 -28.03 5.89 9.80
N VAL A 12 -27.74 5.91 8.49
CA VAL A 12 -28.49 6.84 7.61
C VAL A 12 -29.98 6.49 7.56
N ARG A 13 -30.34 5.21 7.63
CA ARG A 13 -31.73 4.75 7.66
C ARG A 13 -32.42 5.10 8.99
N GLU A 14 -31.74 5.01 10.12
CA GLU A 14 -32.24 5.43 11.43
C GLU A 14 -32.68 6.89 11.42
N PHE A 15 -31.94 7.74 10.70
CA PHE A 15 -32.26 9.15 10.52
C PHE A 15 -33.21 9.44 9.34
N GLY A 16 -33.77 8.40 8.70
CA GLY A 16 -34.77 8.52 7.64
C GLY A 16 -34.22 8.82 6.24
N TYR A 17 -32.91 8.68 6.04
CA TYR A 17 -32.26 8.86 4.75
C TYR A 17 -32.11 7.53 4.00
N SER A 18 -32.03 7.61 2.67
CA SER A 18 -31.77 6.46 1.82
C SER A 18 -30.28 6.11 1.78
N ASP A 19 -29.95 4.92 1.29
CA ASP A 19 -28.57 4.40 1.24
C ASP A 19 -27.63 5.31 0.43
N GLU A 20 -28.15 6.08 -0.53
CA GLU A 20 -27.39 7.07 -1.28
C GLU A 20 -26.77 8.16 -0.39
N ALA A 21 -27.34 8.42 0.80
CA ALA A 21 -26.81 9.37 1.78
C ALA A 21 -25.46 8.94 2.35
N VAL A 22 -25.16 7.63 2.38
CA VAL A 22 -23.84 7.13 2.77
C VAL A 22 -22.77 7.67 1.82
N GLN A 23 -23.07 7.74 0.51
CA GLN A 23 -22.16 8.30 -0.50
C GLN A 23 -22.05 9.83 -0.41
N LEU A 24 -23.03 10.52 0.17
CA LEU A 24 -22.95 11.95 0.46
C LEU A 24 -22.10 12.23 1.70
N LEU A 25 -22.26 11.46 2.78
CA LEU A 25 -21.42 11.54 3.98
C LEU A 25 -19.93 11.30 3.67
N ARG A 26 -19.65 10.31 2.83
CA ARG A 26 -18.29 10.00 2.34
C ARG A 26 -17.65 11.13 1.54
N ARG A 27 -18.47 11.96 0.91
CA ARG A 27 -18.05 13.09 0.07
C ARG A 27 -18.18 14.45 0.75
N ALA A 28 -18.72 14.49 1.96
CA ALA A 28 -18.98 15.72 2.69
C ALA A 28 -17.72 16.59 2.87
N PRO A 29 -16.52 16.03 3.13
CA PRO A 29 -15.30 16.85 3.20
C PRO A 29 -14.94 17.55 1.87
N GLN A 30 -15.31 16.98 0.72
CA GLN A 30 -15.07 17.59 -0.59
C GLN A 30 -16.20 18.55 -1.00
N LEU A 31 -17.45 18.25 -0.65
CA LEU A 31 -18.61 19.07 -1.01
C LEU A 31 -18.74 20.32 -0.13
N TYR A 32 -18.25 20.27 1.10
CA TYR A 32 -18.36 21.34 2.09
C TYR A 32 -16.97 21.70 2.66
N PRO A 33 -16.03 22.19 1.83
CA PRO A 33 -14.64 22.41 2.23
C PRO A 33 -14.47 23.52 3.29
N ASP A 34 -15.45 24.41 3.39
CA ASP A 34 -15.46 25.54 4.34
C ASP A 34 -16.03 25.15 5.71
N ASP A 35 -16.61 23.96 5.84
CA ASP A 35 -17.17 23.48 7.09
C ASP A 35 -16.08 22.81 7.96
N PRO A 36 -15.74 23.38 9.13
CA PRO A 36 -14.69 22.84 10.00
C PRO A 36 -15.06 21.48 10.61
N GLU A 37 -16.34 21.14 10.71
CA GLU A 37 -16.79 19.85 11.26
C GLU A 37 -16.53 18.71 10.28
N PHE A 38 -16.76 18.93 8.97
CA PHE A 38 -16.43 17.93 7.94
C PHE A 38 -14.93 17.82 7.64
N ARG A 39 -14.14 18.85 7.98
CA ARG A 39 -12.67 18.77 7.95
C ARG A 39 -12.08 17.93 9.08
N THR A 40 -12.73 17.90 10.24
CA THR A 40 -12.24 17.21 11.45
C THR A 40 -12.86 15.83 11.62
N THR A 41 -14.06 15.61 11.08
CA THR A 41 -14.77 14.33 11.12
C THR A 41 -14.35 13.45 9.94
N GLN A 42 -13.41 12.53 10.19
CA GLN A 42 -13.02 11.54 9.18
C GLN A 42 -14.05 10.40 9.11
N VAL A 43 -14.94 10.44 8.14
CA VAL A 43 -15.80 9.30 7.80
C VAL A 43 -14.94 8.31 7.00
N TYR A 44 -14.27 7.39 7.69
CA TYR A 44 -13.36 6.41 7.06
C TYR A 44 -14.16 5.45 6.19
N VAL A 45 -14.15 5.67 4.88
CA VAL A 45 -14.71 4.72 3.91
C VAL A 45 -13.69 4.49 2.85
N ARG A 46 -13.02 3.35 2.98
CA ARG A 46 -12.13 2.82 1.97
C ARG A 46 -12.93 1.86 1.08
N ASN A 47 -12.66 1.86 -0.23
CA ASN A 47 -12.95 0.67 -1.03
C ASN A 47 -12.01 -0.45 -0.56
N ASN A 48 -12.43 -1.22 0.44
CA ASN A 48 -11.61 -2.27 1.02
C ASN A 48 -11.61 -3.50 0.14
N ILE A 49 -10.59 -3.54 -0.71
CA ILE A 49 -10.29 -4.67 -1.55
C ILE A 49 -9.39 -5.71 -0.86
N ALA A 50 -9.21 -5.66 0.46
CA ALA A 50 -8.36 -6.65 1.15
C ALA A 50 -8.93 -8.07 1.05
N ASN A 51 -10.25 -8.19 0.89
CA ASN A 51 -10.92 -9.46 0.62
C ASN A 51 -10.88 -9.86 -0.87
N ILE A 52 -10.29 -9.03 -1.74
CA ILE A 52 -10.06 -9.36 -3.15
C ILE A 52 -8.73 -10.11 -3.25
N GLY A 53 -8.84 -11.43 -3.29
CA GLY A 53 -7.71 -12.34 -3.39
C GLY A 53 -8.11 -13.72 -2.87
N ASN A 54 -7.31 -14.72 -3.20
CA ASN A 54 -7.52 -16.11 -2.77
C ASN A 54 -6.25 -16.69 -2.12
N LEU A 55 -5.34 -15.83 -1.65
CA LEU A 55 -4.14 -16.26 -0.94
C LEU A 55 -4.51 -16.75 0.45
N THR A 56 -4.20 -18.01 0.74
CA THR A 56 -4.42 -18.64 2.03
C THR A 56 -3.17 -19.40 2.45
N GLU A 57 -3.05 -19.72 3.74
CA GLU A 57 -1.92 -20.51 4.24
C GLU A 57 -1.84 -21.89 3.54
N GLY A 58 -0.62 -22.33 3.23
CA GLY A 58 -0.37 -23.63 2.62
C GLY A 58 -0.45 -23.66 1.09
N ILE A 59 -0.97 -22.62 0.43
CA ILE A 59 -0.91 -22.55 -1.04
C ILE A 59 0.48 -22.13 -1.51
N GLN A 60 0.81 -22.50 -2.75
CA GLN A 60 2.01 -22.00 -3.39
C GLN A 60 1.87 -20.49 -3.65
N ALA A 61 2.83 -19.70 -3.16
CA ALA A 61 2.87 -18.27 -3.41
C ALA A 61 2.91 -18.00 -4.93
N PRO A 62 2.09 -17.07 -5.44
CA PRO A 62 2.09 -16.72 -6.86
C PRO A 62 3.44 -16.12 -7.26
N ASP A 63 3.92 -16.46 -8.46
CA ASP A 63 5.14 -15.86 -8.98
C ASP A 63 4.80 -14.53 -9.67
N CYS A 64 4.93 -13.43 -8.91
CA CYS A 64 4.60 -12.09 -9.40
C CYS A 64 5.83 -11.41 -10.01
N PRO A 65 5.70 -10.66 -11.12
CA PRO A 65 6.76 -9.80 -11.62
C PRO A 65 6.93 -8.57 -10.71
N LEU A 66 8.17 -8.24 -10.38
CA LEU A 66 8.56 -7.12 -9.54
C LEU A 66 9.57 -6.24 -10.29
N VAL A 67 9.56 -4.95 -9.98
CA VAL A 67 10.57 -4.00 -10.47
C VAL A 67 11.47 -3.62 -9.29
N PRO A 68 12.78 -3.91 -9.34
CA PRO A 68 13.71 -3.48 -8.32
C PRO A 68 13.81 -1.96 -8.25
N LEU A 69 13.92 -1.43 -7.04
CA LEU A 69 14.19 -0.01 -6.84
C LEU A 69 15.61 0.36 -7.30
N GLU A 70 16.56 -0.53 -7.00
CA GLU A 70 17.98 -0.45 -7.37
C GLU A 70 18.39 -1.69 -8.17
N PRO A 71 18.31 -1.66 -9.52
CA PRO A 71 18.61 -2.81 -10.37
C PRO A 71 20.00 -3.41 -10.17
N SER A 72 20.97 -2.58 -9.75
CA SER A 72 22.35 -2.99 -9.48
C SER A 72 22.45 -4.09 -8.40
N MET A 73 21.55 -4.06 -7.41
CA MET A 73 21.51 -5.07 -6.33
C MET A 73 21.00 -6.44 -6.80
N PHE A 74 20.39 -6.51 -7.99
CA PHE A 74 19.77 -7.72 -8.53
C PHE A 74 20.45 -8.19 -9.82
N THR A 75 21.66 -7.70 -10.11
CA THR A 75 22.45 -8.05 -11.31
C THR A 75 22.65 -9.56 -11.48
N ALA A 76 22.86 -10.29 -10.39
CA ALA A 76 22.98 -11.76 -10.41
C ALA A 76 21.68 -12.47 -10.87
N ILE A 77 20.53 -11.82 -10.71
CA ILE A 77 19.20 -12.36 -11.06
C ILE A 77 18.76 -11.90 -12.44
N ILE A 78 18.98 -10.61 -12.75
CA ILE A 78 18.51 -9.95 -13.99
C ILE A 78 19.47 -10.22 -15.17
N GLY A 79 20.74 -10.53 -14.87
CA GLY A 79 21.81 -10.49 -15.87
C GLY A 79 22.21 -9.05 -16.22
N ASN A 80 23.34 -8.91 -16.92
CA ASN A 80 23.83 -7.60 -17.35
C ASN A 80 23.11 -7.17 -18.64
N THR A 81 21.89 -6.65 -18.53
CA THR A 81 21.08 -6.24 -19.69
C THR A 81 21.11 -4.73 -19.86
N ASN A 82 21.81 -4.25 -20.89
CA ASN A 82 21.74 -2.86 -21.37
C ASN A 82 20.43 -2.63 -22.14
N THR A 83 19.28 -2.77 -21.49
CA THR A 83 17.97 -2.59 -22.12
C THR A 83 17.26 -1.36 -21.57
N THR A 84 16.56 -0.64 -22.45
CA THR A 84 15.73 0.53 -22.15
C THR A 84 14.46 0.21 -21.34
N SER A 85 14.11 -1.08 -21.23
CA SER A 85 12.96 -1.57 -20.46
C SER A 85 13.33 -1.75 -18.98
N PRO A 86 12.38 -1.53 -18.04
CA PRO A 86 12.62 -1.77 -16.63
C PRO A 86 12.96 -3.25 -16.41
N ALA A 87 14.05 -3.51 -15.69
CA ALA A 87 14.44 -4.86 -15.36
C ALA A 87 13.39 -5.50 -14.44
N LEU A 88 12.84 -6.64 -14.86
CA LEU A 88 11.86 -7.39 -14.09
C LEU A 88 12.52 -8.53 -13.36
N VAL A 89 12.10 -8.74 -12.12
CA VAL A 89 12.51 -9.85 -11.27
C VAL A 89 11.26 -10.62 -10.86
N SER A 90 11.26 -11.94 -11.01
CA SER A 90 10.13 -12.75 -10.54
C SER A 90 10.24 -12.95 -9.03
N LEU A 91 9.12 -12.96 -8.31
CA LEU A 91 9.12 -13.18 -6.86
C LEU A 91 9.81 -14.50 -6.51
N ARG A 92 9.59 -15.56 -7.30
CA ARG A 92 10.21 -16.87 -7.11
C ARG A 92 11.74 -16.82 -7.17
N SER A 93 12.31 -15.95 -8.00
CA SER A 93 13.76 -15.80 -8.11
C SER A 93 14.41 -15.19 -6.85
N LEU A 94 13.62 -14.58 -5.96
CA LEU A 94 14.08 -14.08 -4.66
C LEU A 94 14.14 -15.18 -3.60
N CYS A 95 13.44 -16.30 -3.81
CA CYS A 95 13.42 -17.41 -2.86
C CYS A 95 14.74 -18.18 -2.85
N LYS A 96 15.32 -18.38 -1.67
CA LYS A 96 16.51 -19.21 -1.47
C LYS A 96 16.14 -20.51 -0.77
N SER A 97 16.72 -21.62 -1.21
CA SER A 97 16.46 -22.93 -0.62
C SER A 97 16.78 -22.92 0.89
N GLY A 98 15.84 -23.40 1.70
CA GLY A 98 15.98 -23.48 3.16
C GLY A 98 15.88 -22.15 3.91
N ARG A 99 15.58 -21.03 3.23
CA ARG A 99 15.45 -19.71 3.85
C ARG A 99 14.02 -19.17 3.69
N PRO A 100 13.33 -18.85 4.79
CA PRO A 100 12.06 -18.16 4.71
C PRO A 100 12.22 -16.78 4.05
N LEU A 101 11.17 -16.34 3.37
CA LEU A 101 11.05 -15.04 2.73
C LEU A 101 9.90 -14.27 3.37
N VAL A 102 10.19 -13.11 3.92
CA VAL A 102 9.18 -12.18 4.45
C VAL A 102 8.95 -11.06 3.44
N LEU A 103 7.69 -10.90 3.05
CA LEU A 103 7.25 -9.83 2.15
C LEU A 103 6.32 -8.89 2.91
N LEU A 104 6.63 -7.61 2.90
CA LEU A 104 5.74 -6.57 3.42
C LEU A 104 5.27 -5.70 2.26
N GLY A 105 4.03 -5.90 1.82
CA GLY A 105 3.40 -5.07 0.79
C GLY A 105 2.65 -3.88 1.40
N GLY A 106 2.92 -2.69 0.90
CA GLY A 106 2.21 -1.48 1.33
C GLY A 106 2.56 -0.28 0.46
N SER A 107 2.08 0.89 0.85
CA SER A 107 2.26 2.10 0.05
C SER A 107 2.62 3.30 0.90
N TYR A 108 3.24 4.30 0.28
CA TYR A 108 3.93 5.37 0.99
C TYR A 108 2.91 6.25 1.73
N THR A 109 1.73 6.44 1.15
CA THR A 109 0.61 7.17 1.78
C THR A 109 0.00 6.43 2.97
N CYS A 110 0.24 5.12 3.15
CA CYS A 110 -0.28 4.34 4.28
C CYS A 110 0.53 4.61 5.57
N PRO A 111 -0.07 5.23 6.61
CA PRO A 111 0.65 5.55 7.84
C PRO A 111 1.20 4.30 8.55
N LEU A 112 0.43 3.21 8.55
CA LEU A 112 0.85 1.97 9.20
C LEU A 112 2.04 1.32 8.48
N TYR A 113 2.11 1.41 7.15
CA TYR A 113 3.23 0.87 6.38
C TYR A 113 4.52 1.65 6.64
N ARG A 114 4.43 2.98 6.73
CA ARG A 114 5.56 3.83 7.16
C ARG A 114 6.00 3.54 8.59
N TYR A 115 5.05 3.30 9.49
CA TYR A 115 5.37 3.01 10.90
C TYR A 115 6.03 1.64 11.07
N ILE A 116 5.44 0.60 10.47
CA ILE A 116 5.91 -0.78 10.62
C ILE A 116 7.26 -1.02 9.94
N SER A 117 7.69 -0.16 9.01
CA SER A 117 9.00 -0.30 8.36
C SER A 117 10.15 -0.18 9.36
N HIS A 118 10.02 0.68 10.38
CA HIS A 118 11.00 0.77 11.47
C HIS A 118 11.03 -0.50 12.32
N VAL A 119 9.86 -1.09 12.61
CA VAL A 119 9.78 -2.38 13.32
C VAL A 119 10.37 -3.50 12.49
N LEU A 120 10.17 -3.48 11.17
CA LEU A 120 10.74 -4.47 10.26
C LEU A 120 12.27 -4.39 10.26
N ASN A 121 12.87 -3.20 10.40
CA ASN A 121 14.31 -3.06 10.56
C ASN A 121 14.85 -3.78 11.81
N ASP A 122 14.15 -3.66 12.95
CA ASP A 122 14.53 -4.38 14.17
C ASP A 122 14.48 -5.90 13.97
N ILE A 123 13.43 -6.39 13.30
CA ILE A 123 13.27 -7.81 12.94
C ILE A 123 14.39 -8.24 11.96
N TYR A 124 14.69 -7.42 10.96
CA TYR A 124 15.75 -7.68 9.99
C TYR A 124 17.11 -7.80 10.68
N ILE A 125 17.47 -6.88 11.56
CA ILE A 125 18.74 -6.92 12.31
C ILE A 125 18.90 -8.25 13.04
N ARG A 126 17.81 -8.75 13.63
CA ARG A 126 17.79 -10.01 14.39
C ARG A 126 17.84 -11.27 13.53
N TYR A 127 17.21 -11.27 12.35
CA TYR A 127 16.97 -12.51 11.58
C TYR A 127 17.59 -12.55 10.18
N LYS A 128 18.29 -11.50 9.71
CA LYS A 128 18.88 -11.43 8.36
C LYS A 128 19.79 -12.62 7.99
N SER A 129 20.42 -13.27 8.97
CA SER A 129 21.25 -14.45 8.72
C SER A 129 20.44 -15.69 8.34
N GLN A 130 19.14 -15.74 8.64
CA GLN A 130 18.27 -16.92 8.45
C GLN A 130 17.09 -16.65 7.52
N VAL A 131 16.63 -15.41 7.43
CA VAL A 131 15.42 -15.00 6.71
C VAL A 131 15.78 -13.87 5.74
N ASP A 132 15.20 -13.90 4.54
CA ASP A 132 15.27 -12.81 3.57
C ASP A 132 14.04 -11.91 3.70
N PHE A 133 14.21 -10.59 3.59
CA PHE A 133 13.16 -9.59 3.80
C PHE A 133 13.06 -8.67 2.60
N TYR A 134 11.85 -8.41 2.12
CA TYR A 134 11.59 -7.41 1.09
C TYR A 134 10.35 -6.59 1.40
N MET A 135 10.46 -5.29 1.16
CA MET A 135 9.34 -4.36 1.17
C MET A 135 8.90 -4.11 -0.28
N ILE A 136 7.59 -4.11 -0.52
CA ILE A 136 7.02 -3.97 -1.86
C ILE A 136 6.08 -2.77 -1.87
N GLN A 137 6.46 -1.72 -2.61
CA GLN A 137 5.59 -0.59 -2.91
C GLN A 137 4.45 -1.04 -3.84
N ILE A 138 3.21 -0.99 -3.34
CA ILE A 138 2.00 -1.24 -4.11
C ILE A 138 1.28 0.08 -4.44
N ARG A 139 0.04 -0.01 -4.93
CA ARG A 139 -0.82 1.15 -5.14
C ARG A 139 -1.04 1.93 -3.84
N GLU A 140 -1.13 3.25 -3.96
CA GLU A 140 -1.37 4.14 -2.83
C GLU A 140 -2.67 3.83 -2.10
N ALA A 141 -2.59 3.79 -0.77
CA ALA A 141 -3.75 3.56 0.07
C ALA A 141 -4.59 4.84 0.20
N HIS A 142 -3.91 5.99 0.19
CA HIS A 142 -4.49 7.32 0.40
C HIS A 142 -3.95 8.32 -0.63
N ALA A 143 -4.09 7.99 -1.91
CA ALA A 143 -3.71 8.88 -3.02
C ALA A 143 -4.45 10.22 -2.93
N SER A 144 -3.74 11.34 -3.10
CA SER A 144 -4.30 12.67 -2.88
C SER A 144 -5.37 13.09 -3.90
N ASP A 145 -5.33 12.54 -5.11
CA ASP A 145 -6.32 12.77 -6.17
C ASP A 145 -7.46 11.73 -6.18
N VAL A 146 -7.51 10.82 -5.19
CA VAL A 146 -8.56 9.80 -5.08
C VAL A 146 -9.15 9.71 -3.66
N TRP A 147 -8.32 9.47 -2.65
CA TRP A 147 -8.72 9.28 -1.25
C TRP A 147 -7.73 9.97 -0.29
N PRO A 148 -7.69 11.32 -0.27
CA PRO A 148 -6.79 12.03 0.62
C PRO A 148 -7.19 11.78 2.08
N ILE A 149 -6.28 11.23 2.88
CA ILE A 149 -6.30 11.43 4.33
C ILE A 149 -5.54 12.72 4.56
N GLY A 150 -6.11 13.67 5.32
CA GLY A 150 -5.62 15.04 5.50
C GLY A 150 -4.24 15.22 6.15
N ASN A 151 -3.29 14.29 5.96
CA ASN A 151 -2.00 14.25 6.65
C ASN A 151 -0.80 14.03 5.70
N ILE A 152 0.19 14.94 5.81
CA ILE A 152 1.65 14.89 5.59
C ILE A 152 2.22 14.48 4.22
N VAL A 153 1.67 13.50 3.51
CA VAL A 153 2.27 12.98 2.27
C VAL A 153 1.31 13.15 1.10
N ASP A 154 1.66 14.03 0.17
CA ASP A 154 0.88 14.34 -1.03
C ASP A 154 1.42 13.56 -2.23
N VAL A 155 0.89 12.34 -2.43
CA VAL A 155 1.21 11.48 -3.57
C VAL A 155 -0.08 11.14 -4.30
N LYS A 156 -0.11 11.39 -5.61
CA LYS A 156 -1.23 11.03 -6.48
C LYS A 156 -1.22 9.54 -6.81
N GLU A 157 -2.37 9.03 -7.24
CA GLU A 157 -2.49 7.67 -7.73
C GLU A 157 -1.52 7.44 -8.89
N HIS A 158 -0.72 6.38 -8.79
CA HIS A 158 0.31 6.07 -9.78
C HIS A 158 -0.32 5.77 -11.15
N ARG A 159 -0.01 6.58 -12.16
CA ARG A 159 -0.45 6.37 -13.55
C ARG A 159 0.63 5.69 -14.38
N THR A 160 1.88 5.83 -13.97
CA THR A 160 3.04 5.23 -14.60
C THR A 160 3.88 4.45 -13.59
N LEU A 161 4.76 3.56 -14.09
CA LEU A 161 5.77 2.92 -13.25
C LEU A 161 6.73 3.95 -12.62
N SER A 162 7.03 5.03 -13.35
CA SER A 162 7.89 6.11 -12.85
C SER A 162 7.29 6.76 -11.60
N ASP A 163 5.97 6.98 -11.58
CA ASP A 163 5.27 7.54 -10.41
C ASP A 163 5.43 6.63 -9.20
N ARG A 164 5.24 5.31 -9.41
CA ARG A 164 5.38 4.32 -8.34
C ARG A 164 6.81 4.21 -7.82
N LEU A 165 7.80 4.27 -8.71
CA LEU A 165 9.21 4.26 -8.32
C LEU A 165 9.57 5.55 -7.56
N ALA A 166 9.03 6.71 -7.96
CA ALA A 166 9.24 7.96 -7.24
C ALA A 166 8.71 7.86 -5.80
N ALA A 167 7.48 7.39 -5.61
CA ALA A 167 6.90 7.19 -4.28
C ALA A 167 7.70 6.18 -3.44
N ALA A 168 8.20 5.09 -4.05
CA ALA A 168 9.05 4.12 -3.36
C ALA A 168 10.39 4.73 -2.91
N ARG A 169 11.04 5.56 -3.75
CA ARG A 169 12.29 6.25 -3.39
C ARG A 169 12.07 7.27 -2.28
N GLU A 170 10.97 8.02 -2.33
CA GLU A 170 10.59 8.95 -1.27
C GLU A 170 10.35 8.22 0.04
N MET A 171 9.66 7.07 0.01
CA MET A 171 9.48 6.26 1.20
C MET A 171 10.81 5.85 1.84
N VAL A 172 11.75 5.32 1.06
CA VAL A 172 13.08 4.93 1.56
C VAL A 172 13.79 6.13 2.19
N LYS A 173 13.78 7.28 1.50
CA LYS A 173 14.40 8.52 1.97
C LYS A 173 13.81 9.00 3.30
N GLU A 174 12.49 9.03 3.43
CA GLU A 174 11.80 9.62 4.58
C GLU A 174 11.74 8.66 5.78
N THR A 175 11.76 7.35 5.54
CA THR A 175 11.77 6.33 6.61
C THR A 175 13.16 5.85 7.01
N GLN A 176 14.22 6.39 6.39
CA GLN A 176 15.63 6.05 6.65
C GLN A 176 15.88 4.53 6.61
N LEU A 177 15.21 3.85 5.69
CA LEU A 177 15.40 2.44 5.40
C LEU A 177 16.69 2.20 4.62
#